data_AF-A0AA36I4E8-F1
#
_entry.id   AF-A0AA36I4E8-F1
#
_cell.length_a   1.000
_cell.length_b   1.000
_cell.length_c   1.000
_cell.angle_alpha   90.00
_cell.angle_beta   90.00
_cell.angle_gamma   90.00
#
_symmetry.space_group_name_H-M   'P 1'
#
loop_
_entity.id
_entity.type
_entity.pdbx_description
1 polymer ?
#
loop_
_entity_poly.entity_id
_entity_poly.type
_entity_poly.pdbx_seq_one_letter_code
_entity_poly.pdbx_strand_id
1 'polypeptide(L)'
;MELSQFRRSLCVPFPYRPPRPFFKPPRRLRPRPGSFQQRACLAVMAATATRQIMAKHGEKLSDEYANRIPNTDAEILNFFLRFLSDQGLPMVPVFINGGYVRDLLLGKEPDDLDLSLCLRDCPEEVTVASLLDEMKTYVESRPEFGITEFKNATILSNESKDKQLDTFKAHFTNQDGVKTEVDVMPTIGEEKYCDDNRIPIRDQRGLPEEDALRRDLTIGALLLRVQHAKGGDSDLQFELLDFYGGVDDIRLGVLRSPCPLKKSPSEVADVVLRTAEDKELAKHLGIEELSPEEAVQILWWGKVLIDDPLRICRAFRFAAKFKFKLHPAFWMAAPFALEPLRTKVAGSRKFTEYHKIGGYGFTACVEFFELAFSKTFGPQDSLRLTSALLGGQDGKGHAQMISQVKHFNAEVFQALAEKVKPKE
;
A
#
# COMPACT_ATOMS: atom_id res chain seq x y z
N MET A 1 13.86 26.99 61.92
CA MET A 1 15.27 27.18 62.33
C MET A 1 16.13 27.05 61.09
N GLU A 2 16.94 28.07 60.88
CA GLU A 2 17.63 28.42 59.64
C GLU A 2 18.68 27.41 59.18
N LEU A 3 18.83 27.28 57.86
CA LEU A 3 20.07 26.87 57.20
C LEU A 3 20.55 28.04 56.34
N SER A 4 21.09 29.04 57.04
CA SER A 4 21.98 30.05 56.48
C SER A 4 23.42 29.52 56.57
N GLN A 5 24.27 29.92 55.61
CA GLN A 5 25.70 29.60 55.46
C GLN A 5 26.09 28.44 54.53
N PHE A 6 26.08 28.71 53.23
CA PHE A 6 27.28 28.52 52.39
C PHE A 6 27.20 29.50 51.21
N ARG A 7 27.67 30.74 51.43
CA ARG A 7 27.98 31.72 50.36
C ARG A 7 29.42 32.17 50.57
N ARG A 8 30.28 31.84 49.60
CA ARG A 8 31.24 32.73 48.92
C ARG A 8 32.27 31.89 48.15
N SER A 9 32.21 31.94 46.83
CA SER A 9 33.35 32.41 46.03
C SER A 9 32.96 32.53 44.54
N LEU A 10 33.44 33.63 43.94
CA LEU A 10 33.63 33.89 42.51
C LEU A 10 32.45 34.44 41.68
N CYS A 11 32.27 35.76 41.82
CA CYS A 11 31.77 36.63 40.75
C CYS A 11 32.86 36.83 39.68
N VAL A 12 32.53 36.58 38.41
CA VAL A 12 33.07 37.32 37.25
C VAL A 12 31.92 37.48 36.22
N PRO A 13 31.56 38.70 35.79
CA PRO A 13 30.48 38.90 34.83
C PRO A 13 31.01 38.77 33.38
N PHE A 14 30.48 37.83 32.61
CA PHE A 14 30.68 37.78 31.16
C PHE A 14 29.53 38.53 30.44
N PRO A 15 29.82 39.52 29.58
CA PRO A 15 28.80 40.25 28.84
C PRO A 15 28.30 39.43 27.64
N TYR A 16 26.99 39.23 27.56
CA TYR A 16 26.30 38.67 26.41
C TYR A 16 26.40 39.64 25.22
N ARG A 17 27.09 39.24 24.14
CA ARG A 17 27.07 39.95 22.85
C ARG A 17 26.24 39.15 21.84
N PRO A 18 25.25 39.76 21.16
CA PRO A 18 24.54 39.09 20.06
C PRO A 18 25.47 38.94 18.84
N PRO A 19 25.32 37.87 18.03
CA PRO A 19 26.12 37.66 16.83
C PRO A 19 25.82 38.73 15.76
N ARG A 20 26.88 39.25 15.13
CA ARG A 20 26.81 40.23 14.02
C ARG A 20 26.28 39.56 12.74
N PRO A 21 25.54 40.28 11.88
CA PRO A 21 25.06 39.75 10.62
C PRO A 21 26.19 39.70 9.59
N PHE A 22 26.65 38.50 9.24
CA PHE A 22 27.45 38.26 8.04
C PHE A 22 26.53 37.74 6.94
N PHE A 23 25.91 38.63 6.18
CA PHE A 23 25.38 38.30 4.86
C PHE A 23 25.50 39.53 3.95
N LYS A 24 26.39 39.45 2.96
CA LYS A 24 26.35 40.33 1.79
C LYS A 24 25.04 40.07 1.05
N PRO A 25 24.35 41.09 0.52
CA PRO A 25 23.14 40.87 -0.25
C PRO A 25 23.49 40.08 -1.53
N PRO A 26 22.74 39.03 -1.89
CA PRO A 26 22.90 38.41 -3.20
C PRO A 26 22.48 39.44 -4.27
N ARG A 27 23.27 39.53 -5.34
CA ARG A 27 22.89 40.29 -6.53
C ARG A 27 21.53 39.80 -7.00
N ARG A 28 20.61 40.73 -7.30
CA ARG A 28 19.30 40.44 -7.88
C ARG A 28 19.49 39.65 -9.18
N LEU A 29 19.35 38.33 -9.13
CA LEU A 29 19.09 37.53 -10.31
C LEU A 29 17.60 37.68 -10.63
N ARG A 30 17.29 38.23 -11.81
CA ARG A 30 15.92 38.27 -12.32
C ARG A 30 15.40 36.82 -12.43
N PRO A 31 14.16 36.53 -12.01
CA PRO A 31 13.59 35.21 -12.21
C PRO A 31 13.48 34.95 -13.72
N ARG A 32 14.03 33.81 -14.17
CA ARG A 32 13.77 33.31 -15.53
C ARG A 32 12.31 32.85 -15.57
N PRO A 33 11.52 33.29 -16.56
CA PRO A 33 10.15 32.80 -16.74
C PRO A 33 10.23 31.36 -17.26
N GLY A 34 9.99 30.36 -16.42
CA GLY A 34 10.05 28.96 -16.85
C GLY A 34 9.51 27.91 -15.87
N SER A 35 9.51 28.18 -14.56
CA SER A 35 9.22 27.13 -13.55
C SER A 35 7.74 26.77 -13.40
N PHE A 36 6.81 27.68 -13.68
CA PHE A 36 5.37 27.41 -13.57
C PHE A 36 4.82 26.64 -14.78
N GLN A 37 5.30 26.95 -15.98
CA GLN A 37 4.93 26.24 -17.20
C GLN A 37 5.49 24.81 -17.21
N GLN A 38 6.70 24.58 -16.69
CA GLN A 38 7.27 23.22 -16.63
C GLN A 38 6.49 22.28 -15.71
N ARG A 39 6.04 22.73 -14.53
CA ARG A 39 5.23 21.90 -13.61
C ARG A 39 3.84 21.60 -14.13
N ALA A 40 3.17 22.59 -14.72
CA ALA A 40 1.89 22.38 -15.40
C ALA A 40 2.07 21.43 -16.60
N CYS A 41 3.15 21.57 -17.36
CA CYS A 41 3.46 20.70 -18.49
C CYS A 41 3.74 19.25 -18.04
N LEU A 42 4.49 19.03 -16.96
CA LEU A 42 4.73 17.69 -16.40
C LEU A 42 3.45 17.03 -15.88
N ALA A 43 2.58 17.77 -15.18
CA ALA A 43 1.30 17.25 -14.71
C ALA A 43 0.36 16.91 -15.88
N VAL A 44 0.33 17.75 -16.92
CA VAL A 44 -0.42 17.50 -18.16
C VAL A 44 0.15 16.30 -18.91
N MET A 45 1.47 16.16 -19.01
CA MET A 45 2.13 15.01 -19.66
C MET A 45 1.87 13.70 -18.90
N ALA A 46 1.95 13.70 -17.57
CA ALA A 46 1.62 12.52 -16.75
C ALA A 46 0.14 12.13 -16.84
N ALA A 47 -0.76 13.12 -16.88
CA ALA A 47 -2.20 12.90 -17.08
C ALA A 47 -2.54 12.43 -18.52
N THR A 48 -1.71 12.80 -19.50
CA THR A 48 -1.86 12.35 -20.89
C THR A 48 -1.32 10.93 -21.07
N ALA A 49 -0.20 10.60 -20.43
CA ALA A 49 0.39 9.26 -20.46
C ALA A 49 -0.49 8.21 -19.76
N THR A 50 -1.12 8.56 -18.64
CA THR A 50 -2.05 7.65 -17.93
C THR A 50 -3.31 7.32 -18.74
N ARG A 51 -3.79 8.24 -19.60
CA ARG A 51 -4.95 8.00 -20.48
C ARG A 51 -4.67 7.07 -21.67
N GLN A 52 -3.40 6.80 -21.97
CA GLN A 52 -2.99 5.97 -23.11
C GLN A 52 -2.70 4.51 -22.74
N ILE A 53 -2.83 4.11 -21.47
CA ILE A 53 -2.58 2.72 -21.08
C ILE A 53 -3.47 1.80 -21.92
N MET A 54 -2.89 0.86 -22.69
CA MET A 54 -3.65 0.01 -23.62
C MET A 54 -3.87 -1.43 -23.10
N ALA A 55 -3.54 -1.71 -21.84
CA ALA A 55 -3.68 -3.04 -21.27
C ALA A 55 -5.15 -3.39 -20.90
N LYS A 56 -5.49 -4.67 -20.95
CA LYS A 56 -6.84 -5.22 -20.66
C LYS A 56 -6.76 -6.56 -19.94
N HIS A 57 -7.81 -6.87 -19.18
CA HIS A 57 -7.97 -8.14 -18.48
C HIS A 57 -7.95 -9.33 -19.47
N GLY A 58 -7.18 -10.37 -19.14
CA GLY A 58 -7.06 -11.62 -19.91
C GLY A 58 -6.27 -11.49 -21.20
N GLU A 59 -5.69 -10.31 -21.48
CA GLU A 59 -4.90 -10.07 -22.69
C GLU A 59 -3.40 -10.16 -22.40
N LYS A 60 -2.64 -10.55 -23.43
CA LYS A 60 -1.17 -10.50 -23.40
C LYS A 60 -0.74 -9.05 -23.21
N LEU A 61 0.18 -8.83 -22.27
CA LEU A 61 0.83 -7.54 -22.07
C LEU A 61 1.64 -7.17 -23.31
N SER A 62 1.51 -5.94 -23.79
CA SER A 62 2.26 -5.48 -24.97
C SER A 62 3.77 -5.44 -24.70
N ASP A 63 4.55 -5.54 -25.77
CA ASP A 63 6.02 -5.51 -25.69
C ASP A 63 6.53 -4.19 -25.06
N GLU A 64 5.79 -3.09 -25.21
CA GLU A 64 6.09 -1.81 -24.54
C GLU A 64 6.20 -1.95 -23.02
N TYR A 65 5.30 -2.70 -22.38
CA TYR A 65 5.35 -2.92 -20.93
C TYR A 65 6.19 -4.14 -20.55
N ALA A 66 6.14 -5.22 -21.34
CA ALA A 66 6.90 -6.43 -21.06
C ALA A 66 8.42 -6.17 -21.09
N ASN A 67 8.90 -5.35 -22.02
CA ASN A 67 10.33 -4.99 -22.13
C ASN A 67 10.82 -4.08 -20.99
N ARG A 68 9.93 -3.66 -20.07
CA ARG A 68 10.27 -2.83 -18.90
C ARG A 68 10.42 -3.65 -17.62
N ILE A 69 10.16 -4.95 -17.69
CA ILE A 69 10.52 -5.91 -16.65
C ILE A 69 12.05 -6.03 -16.65
N PRO A 70 12.74 -5.78 -15.51
CA PRO A 70 14.17 -5.95 -15.42
C PRO A 70 14.61 -7.36 -15.81
N ASN A 71 15.75 -7.47 -16.51
CA ASN A 71 16.28 -8.77 -16.94
C ASN A 71 16.52 -9.72 -15.76
N THR A 72 16.98 -9.18 -14.62
CA THR A 72 17.18 -9.95 -13.38
C THR A 72 15.88 -10.61 -12.91
N ASP A 73 14.75 -9.92 -13.04
CA ASP A 73 13.45 -10.44 -12.62
C ASP A 73 12.97 -11.49 -13.62
N ALA A 74 13.15 -11.24 -14.92
CA ALA A 74 12.83 -12.20 -15.97
C ALA A 74 13.64 -13.51 -15.83
N GLU A 75 14.92 -13.43 -15.47
CA GLU A 75 15.76 -14.60 -15.16
C GLU A 75 15.18 -15.43 -14.01
N ILE A 76 14.81 -14.78 -12.91
CA ILE A 76 14.23 -15.44 -11.74
C ILE A 76 12.87 -16.05 -12.06
N LEU A 77 12.03 -15.36 -12.81
CA LEU A 77 10.73 -15.86 -13.25
C LEU A 77 10.85 -17.10 -14.14
N ASN A 78 11.76 -17.06 -15.11
CA ASN A 78 12.06 -18.21 -15.95
C ASN A 78 12.60 -19.39 -15.13
N PHE A 79 13.49 -19.11 -14.17
CA PHE A 79 13.99 -20.11 -13.23
C PHE A 79 12.87 -20.76 -12.41
N PHE A 80 11.95 -19.95 -11.87
CA PHE A 80 10.79 -20.43 -11.11
C PHE A 80 9.89 -21.35 -11.94
N LEU A 81 9.56 -20.95 -13.17
CA LEU A 81 8.71 -21.78 -14.05
C LEU A 81 9.37 -23.11 -14.40
N ARG A 82 10.68 -23.11 -14.66
CA ARG A 82 11.45 -24.33 -14.91
C ARG A 82 11.48 -25.23 -13.69
N PHE A 83 11.75 -24.66 -12.51
CA PHE A 83 11.71 -25.39 -11.25
C PHE A 83 10.35 -26.08 -11.05
N LEU A 84 9.24 -25.34 -11.20
CA LEU A 84 7.91 -25.92 -11.06
C LEU A 84 7.65 -27.03 -12.09
N SER A 85 8.08 -26.85 -13.34
CA SER A 85 7.97 -27.89 -14.36
C SER A 85 8.76 -29.16 -14.01
N ASP A 86 10.02 -29.01 -13.57
CA ASP A 86 10.90 -30.13 -13.19
C ASP A 86 10.40 -30.85 -11.93
N GLN A 87 9.69 -30.16 -11.02
CA GLN A 87 8.99 -30.77 -9.88
C GLN A 87 7.66 -31.45 -10.26
N GLY A 88 7.30 -31.50 -11.56
CA GLY A 88 6.04 -32.08 -12.01
C GLY A 88 4.81 -31.21 -11.70
N LEU A 89 5.03 -29.91 -11.46
CA LEU A 89 4.01 -28.91 -11.15
C LEU A 89 3.87 -27.81 -12.24
N PRO A 90 3.93 -28.12 -13.56
CA PRO A 90 3.89 -27.09 -14.61
C PRO A 90 2.54 -26.36 -14.70
N MET A 91 1.49 -26.89 -14.06
CA MET A 91 0.17 -26.29 -14.04
C MET A 91 0.03 -25.17 -13.01
N VAL A 92 0.97 -25.03 -12.06
CA VAL A 92 0.90 -24.03 -10.99
C VAL A 92 1.01 -22.62 -11.57
N PRO A 93 -0.06 -21.81 -11.53
CA PRO A 93 0.00 -20.45 -12.04
C PRO A 93 0.87 -19.57 -11.16
N VAL A 94 1.81 -18.85 -11.78
CA VAL A 94 2.69 -17.86 -11.14
C VAL A 94 2.22 -16.45 -11.51
N PHE A 95 2.11 -15.58 -10.51
CA PHE A 95 1.68 -14.19 -10.71
C PHE A 95 2.66 -13.20 -10.11
N ILE A 96 2.99 -12.14 -10.86
CA ILE A 96 3.59 -10.92 -10.30
C ILE A 96 2.46 -10.06 -9.73
N ASN A 97 2.65 -9.53 -8.52
CA ASN A 97 1.59 -8.86 -7.78
C ASN A 97 1.57 -7.33 -7.93
N GLY A 98 0.35 -6.79 -7.90
CA GLY A 98 -0.05 -5.47 -7.43
C GLY A 98 0.88 -4.29 -7.71
N GLY A 99 1.75 -3.98 -6.74
CA GLY A 99 2.57 -2.77 -6.76
C GLY A 99 3.50 -2.71 -7.97
N TYR A 100 4.10 -3.85 -8.30
CA TYR A 100 4.96 -4.04 -9.45
C TYR A 100 4.20 -3.78 -10.75
N VAL A 101 3.04 -4.42 -10.92
CA VAL A 101 2.19 -4.30 -12.11
C VAL A 101 1.71 -2.87 -12.31
N ARG A 102 1.28 -2.19 -11.23
CA ARG A 102 0.89 -0.78 -11.26
C ARG A 102 2.03 0.11 -11.74
N ASP A 103 3.23 -0.08 -11.19
CA ASP A 103 4.37 0.79 -11.49
C ASP A 103 4.84 0.57 -12.94
N LEU A 104 4.80 -0.67 -13.45
CA LEU A 104 4.95 -0.95 -14.88
C LEU A 104 3.94 -0.14 -15.72
N LEU A 105 2.64 -0.25 -15.45
CA LEU A 105 1.62 0.46 -16.24
C LEU A 105 1.74 1.99 -16.15
N LEU A 106 2.27 2.51 -15.04
CA LEU A 106 2.50 3.93 -14.81
C LEU A 106 3.78 4.48 -15.48
N GLY A 107 4.53 3.68 -16.24
CA GLY A 107 5.77 4.18 -16.82
C GLY A 107 6.95 4.22 -15.84
N LYS A 108 6.87 3.56 -14.68
CA LYS A 108 7.91 3.53 -13.66
C LYS A 108 8.69 2.23 -13.67
N GLU A 109 9.92 2.28 -13.18
CA GLU A 109 10.71 1.09 -12.89
C GLU A 109 10.07 0.36 -11.70
N PRO A 110 9.81 -0.95 -11.81
CA PRO A 110 9.38 -1.76 -10.67
C PRO A 110 10.48 -1.86 -9.61
N ASP A 111 10.10 -2.06 -8.34
CA ASP A 111 11.04 -2.06 -7.20
C ASP A 111 11.07 -3.43 -6.52
N ASP A 112 9.95 -3.86 -5.91
CA ASP A 112 9.84 -5.12 -5.17
C ASP A 112 9.17 -6.22 -6.00
N LEU A 113 9.87 -7.33 -6.29
CA LEU A 113 9.30 -8.49 -6.98
C LEU A 113 8.50 -9.37 -6.01
N ASP A 114 7.19 -9.16 -5.99
CA ASP A 114 6.23 -9.96 -5.22
C ASP A 114 5.59 -11.04 -6.11
N LEU A 115 5.77 -12.32 -5.78
CA LEU A 115 5.22 -13.47 -6.50
C LEU A 115 4.12 -14.18 -5.72
N SER A 116 2.99 -14.44 -6.36
CA SER A 116 1.93 -15.33 -5.86
C SER A 116 1.89 -16.65 -6.64
N LEU A 117 1.78 -17.76 -5.93
CA LEU A 117 1.59 -19.10 -6.50
C LEU A 117 0.17 -19.59 -6.22
N CYS A 118 -0.59 -19.97 -7.26
CA CYS A 118 -1.90 -20.57 -7.05
C CYS A 118 -1.79 -22.09 -6.87
N LEU A 119 -1.86 -22.50 -5.60
CA LEU A 119 -1.71 -23.90 -5.18
C LEU A 119 -3.05 -24.63 -5.06
N ARG A 120 -4.14 -24.05 -5.58
CA ARG A 120 -5.50 -24.60 -5.43
C ARG A 120 -5.62 -26.06 -5.88
N ASP A 121 -5.02 -26.37 -7.02
CA ASP A 121 -5.10 -27.69 -7.64
C ASP A 121 -3.91 -28.60 -7.29
N CYS A 122 -3.09 -28.20 -6.31
CA CYS A 122 -1.96 -29.01 -5.83
C CYS A 122 -2.36 -29.92 -4.66
N PRO A 123 -1.63 -31.01 -4.40
CA PRO A 123 -1.74 -31.76 -3.15
C PRO A 123 -1.51 -30.88 -1.90
N GLU A 124 -2.06 -31.28 -0.75
CA GLU A 124 -2.03 -30.51 0.51
C GLU A 124 -0.60 -30.25 1.01
N GLU A 125 0.29 -31.21 0.79
CA GLU A 125 1.72 -31.18 1.14
C GLU A 125 2.52 -30.14 0.34
N VAL A 126 2.04 -29.75 -0.85
CA VAL A 126 2.69 -28.74 -1.68
C VAL A 126 2.34 -27.36 -1.12
N THR A 127 3.30 -26.73 -0.46
CA THR A 127 3.19 -25.40 0.11
C THR A 127 4.30 -24.50 -0.46
N VAL A 128 4.17 -23.18 -0.31
CA VAL A 128 5.28 -22.29 -0.69
C VAL A 128 6.55 -22.63 0.10
N ALA A 129 6.41 -22.98 1.38
CA ALA A 129 7.55 -23.41 2.21
C ALA A 129 8.27 -24.63 1.62
N SER A 130 7.51 -25.70 1.32
CA SER A 130 8.10 -26.93 0.78
C SER A 130 8.77 -26.69 -0.58
N LEU A 131 8.14 -25.90 -1.45
CA LEU A 131 8.69 -25.52 -2.75
C LEU A 131 10.01 -24.74 -2.61
N LEU A 132 10.08 -23.76 -1.71
CA LEU A 132 11.30 -22.99 -1.50
C LEU A 132 12.41 -23.80 -0.82
N ASP A 133 12.08 -24.81 -0.03
CA ASP A 133 13.07 -25.71 0.56
C ASP A 133 13.72 -26.60 -0.52
N GLU A 134 12.92 -27.13 -1.45
CA GLU A 134 13.40 -27.90 -2.61
C GLU A 134 14.20 -27.04 -3.60
N MET A 135 13.85 -25.75 -3.73
CA MET A 135 14.52 -24.81 -4.62
C MET A 135 16.02 -24.68 -4.31
N LYS A 136 16.41 -24.81 -3.04
CA LYS A 136 17.82 -24.76 -2.63
C LYS A 136 18.66 -25.83 -3.32
N THR A 137 18.20 -27.08 -3.30
CA THR A 137 18.88 -28.19 -3.95
C THR A 137 18.81 -28.06 -5.48
N TYR A 138 17.71 -27.53 -6.00
CA TYR A 138 17.54 -27.34 -7.44
C TYR A 138 18.59 -26.36 -8.01
N VAL A 139 18.83 -25.22 -7.35
CA VAL A 139 19.86 -24.23 -7.75
C VAL A 139 21.26 -24.87 -7.82
N GLU A 140 21.62 -25.69 -6.84
CA GLU A 140 22.92 -26.38 -6.82
C GLU A 140 23.07 -27.39 -7.96
N SER A 141 21.96 -28.04 -8.35
CA SER A 141 21.94 -29.06 -9.41
C SER A 141 21.82 -28.50 -10.83
N ARG A 142 21.41 -27.23 -10.98
CA ARG A 142 21.06 -26.59 -12.26
C ARG A 142 21.72 -25.22 -12.50
N PRO A 143 23.07 -25.12 -12.43
CA PRO A 143 23.76 -23.85 -12.63
C PRO A 143 23.58 -23.24 -14.04
N GLU A 144 23.15 -24.05 -15.01
CA GLU A 144 22.87 -23.63 -16.39
C GLU A 144 21.71 -22.64 -16.52
N PHE A 145 20.84 -22.52 -15.49
CA PHE A 145 19.69 -21.62 -15.52
C PHE A 145 19.95 -20.22 -14.94
N GLY A 146 21.21 -19.82 -14.76
CA GLY A 146 21.58 -18.44 -14.47
C GLY A 146 21.55 -18.04 -12.99
N ILE A 147 20.96 -18.85 -12.11
CA ILE A 147 20.96 -18.62 -10.66
C ILE A 147 22.08 -19.43 -10.01
N THR A 148 22.93 -18.78 -9.22
CA THR A 148 24.13 -19.38 -8.60
C THR A 148 24.00 -19.59 -7.09
N GLU A 149 23.16 -18.79 -6.42
CA GLU A 149 22.90 -18.92 -4.99
C GLU A 149 21.43 -18.64 -4.70
N PHE A 150 20.87 -19.38 -3.75
CA PHE A 150 19.53 -19.15 -3.24
C PHE A 150 19.50 -19.25 -1.72
N LYS A 151 18.82 -18.29 -1.09
CA LYS A 151 18.55 -18.29 0.36
C LYS A 151 17.09 -17.94 0.59
N ASN A 152 16.35 -18.83 1.24
CA ASN A 152 15.08 -18.46 1.83
C ASN A 152 15.31 -17.94 3.26
N ALA A 153 14.53 -16.94 3.66
CA ALA A 153 14.44 -16.46 5.01
C ALA A 153 12.97 -16.49 5.41
N THR A 154 12.64 -17.42 6.30
CA THR A 154 11.33 -17.46 6.91
C THR A 154 11.21 -16.27 7.86
N ILE A 155 10.48 -15.22 7.49
CA ILE A 155 10.23 -14.10 8.41
C ILE A 155 9.22 -14.56 9.47
N LEU A 156 9.75 -15.06 10.57
CA LEU A 156 9.03 -15.09 11.83
C LEU A 156 9.06 -13.68 12.41
N SER A 157 8.08 -12.83 12.10
CA SER A 157 7.85 -11.69 12.97
C SER A 157 7.48 -12.25 14.35
N ASN A 158 8.12 -11.79 15.42
CA ASN A 158 7.95 -12.34 16.78
C ASN A 158 6.48 -12.36 17.28
N GLU A 159 5.58 -11.64 16.61
CA GLU A 159 4.13 -11.56 16.87
C GLU A 159 3.29 -12.61 16.11
N SER A 160 3.95 -13.49 15.35
CA SER A 160 3.34 -14.46 14.41
C SER A 160 3.82 -15.89 14.60
N LYS A 161 4.45 -16.21 15.74
CA LYS A 161 5.05 -17.53 16.00
C LYS A 161 4.06 -18.71 16.00
N ASP A 162 2.76 -18.46 16.11
CA ASP A 162 1.68 -19.46 16.00
C ASP A 162 0.79 -19.29 14.74
N LYS A 163 1.23 -18.50 13.75
CA LYS A 163 0.42 -18.15 12.57
C LYS A 163 1.00 -18.80 11.32
N GLN A 164 0.12 -19.35 10.46
CA GLN A 164 0.49 -19.76 9.11
C GLN A 164 1.20 -18.58 8.42
N LEU A 165 2.43 -18.81 7.97
CA LEU A 165 3.23 -17.81 7.29
C LEU A 165 2.69 -17.66 5.86
N ASP A 166 2.25 -16.45 5.52
CA ASP A 166 1.64 -16.16 4.23
C ASP A 166 2.65 -15.62 3.21
N THR A 167 3.86 -15.24 3.64
CA THR A 167 4.88 -14.66 2.76
C THR A 167 6.26 -15.12 3.17
N PHE A 168 7.04 -15.54 2.19
CA PHE A 168 8.36 -16.10 2.34
C PHE A 168 9.35 -15.22 1.57
N LYS A 169 10.41 -14.76 2.23
CA LYS A 169 11.46 -14.01 1.54
C LYS A 169 12.45 -14.97 0.92
N ALA A 170 12.69 -14.82 -0.37
CA ALA A 170 13.71 -15.53 -1.11
C ALA A 170 14.74 -14.54 -1.64
N HIS A 171 16.01 -14.91 -1.59
CA HIS A 171 17.10 -14.14 -2.16
C HIS A 171 17.75 -14.98 -3.24
N PHE A 172 17.82 -14.42 -4.44
CA PHE A 172 18.45 -15.03 -5.61
C PHE A 172 19.71 -14.26 -5.94
N THR A 173 20.80 -14.97 -6.19
CA THR A 173 22.02 -14.40 -6.77
C THR A 173 22.20 -14.97 -8.17
N ASN A 174 22.27 -14.10 -9.18
CA ASN A 174 22.51 -14.55 -10.57
C ASN A 174 24.01 -14.75 -10.86
N GLN A 175 24.35 -15.15 -12.09
CA GLN A 175 25.75 -15.38 -12.52
C GLN A 175 26.62 -14.11 -12.48
N ASP A 176 26.01 -12.93 -12.64
CA ASP A 176 26.69 -11.64 -12.54
C ASP A 176 26.90 -11.18 -11.08
N GLY A 177 26.45 -11.97 -10.10
CA GLY A 177 26.54 -11.66 -8.68
C GLY A 177 25.51 -10.64 -8.20
N VAL A 178 24.50 -10.30 -9.02
CA VAL A 178 23.40 -9.42 -8.64
C VAL A 178 22.46 -10.18 -7.70
N LYS A 179 22.13 -9.55 -6.58
CA LYS A 179 21.21 -10.10 -5.57
C LYS A 179 19.84 -9.45 -5.71
N THR A 180 18.82 -10.29 -5.84
CA THR A 180 17.42 -9.86 -5.90
C THR A 180 16.65 -10.52 -4.76
N GLU A 181 15.92 -9.70 -4.00
CA GLU A 181 14.97 -10.16 -2.99
C GLU A 181 13.59 -10.36 -3.66
N VAL A 182 12.93 -11.46 -3.33
CA VAL A 182 11.64 -11.85 -3.89
C VAL A 182 10.73 -12.31 -2.76
N ASP A 183 9.57 -11.69 -2.63
CA ASP A 183 8.54 -12.11 -1.68
C ASP A 183 7.63 -13.11 -2.37
N VAL A 184 7.58 -14.34 -1.86
CA VAL A 184 6.79 -15.43 -2.44
C VAL A 184 5.66 -15.78 -1.49
N MET A 185 4.44 -15.83 -2.01
CA MET A 185 3.22 -16.11 -1.24
C MET A 185 2.31 -17.06 -2.01
N PRO A 186 1.42 -17.81 -1.34
CA PRO A 186 0.32 -18.44 -2.02
C PRO A 186 -0.74 -17.39 -2.38
N THR A 187 -1.56 -17.65 -3.39
CA THR A 187 -2.81 -16.89 -3.57
C THR A 187 -3.75 -17.17 -2.40
N ILE A 188 -4.25 -16.11 -1.78
CA ILE A 188 -5.11 -16.21 -0.60
C ILE A 188 -6.57 -16.12 -1.00
N GLY A 189 -7.38 -17.04 -0.47
CA GLY A 189 -8.82 -17.12 -0.68
C GLY A 189 -9.59 -16.34 0.38
N GLU A 190 -10.62 -16.97 0.96
CA GLU A 190 -11.43 -16.35 2.01
C GLU A 190 -10.59 -15.98 3.25
N GLU A 191 -10.72 -14.73 3.70
CA GLU A 191 -10.14 -14.25 4.95
C GLU A 191 -11.25 -14.11 6.01
N LYS A 192 -11.07 -14.75 7.16
CA LYS A 192 -11.96 -14.64 8.32
C LYS A 192 -11.30 -13.81 9.41
N TYR A 193 -11.87 -12.64 9.65
CA TYR A 193 -11.45 -11.72 10.69
C TYR A 193 -12.27 -11.95 11.97
N CYS A 194 -11.58 -12.05 13.11
CA CYS A 194 -12.21 -12.09 14.43
C CYS A 194 -12.03 -10.74 15.13
N ASP A 195 -12.98 -10.33 15.96
CA ASP A 195 -12.91 -9.02 16.62
C ASP A 195 -11.77 -8.91 17.66
N ASP A 196 -11.28 -10.04 18.18
CA ASP A 196 -10.20 -10.16 19.16
C ASP A 196 -8.80 -10.34 18.55
N ASN A 197 -8.71 -10.64 17.26
CA ASN A 197 -7.44 -10.91 16.58
C ASN A 197 -7.29 -10.11 15.29
N ARG A 198 -6.24 -9.28 15.25
CA ARG A 198 -5.91 -8.43 14.09
C ARG A 198 -5.41 -9.20 12.86
N ILE A 199 -5.09 -10.48 12.99
CA ILE A 199 -4.62 -11.30 11.87
C ILE A 199 -5.71 -12.30 11.52
N PRO A 200 -6.25 -12.28 10.28
CA PRO A 200 -7.31 -13.18 9.89
C PRO A 200 -6.79 -14.61 9.73
N ILE A 201 -7.72 -15.56 9.79
CA ILE A 201 -7.50 -16.93 9.33
C ILE A 201 -7.73 -16.92 7.82
N ARG A 202 -6.85 -17.59 7.07
CA ARG A 202 -6.79 -17.49 5.61
C ARG A 202 -6.81 -18.86 4.97
N ASP A 203 -7.52 -18.97 3.85
CA ASP A 203 -7.33 -20.05 2.90
C ASP A 203 -6.11 -19.77 2.03
N GLN A 204 -5.03 -20.53 2.17
CA GLN A 204 -3.80 -20.40 1.36
C GLN A 204 -3.92 -21.08 -0.01
N ARG A 205 -5.12 -21.46 -0.44
CA ARG A 205 -5.41 -22.09 -1.74
C ARG A 205 -6.50 -21.34 -2.50
N GLY A 206 -6.50 -20.02 -2.37
CA GLY A 206 -7.42 -19.11 -3.06
C GLY A 206 -7.21 -19.03 -4.57
N LEU A 207 -8.21 -18.52 -5.28
CA LEU A 207 -8.06 -18.06 -6.66
C LEU A 207 -7.32 -16.72 -6.71
N PRO A 208 -6.67 -16.39 -7.85
CA PRO A 208 -6.14 -15.06 -8.08
C PRO A 208 -7.20 -13.94 -7.97
N GLU A 209 -8.45 -14.23 -8.33
CA GLU A 209 -9.57 -13.29 -8.19
C GLU A 209 -9.90 -13.00 -6.72
N GLU A 210 -9.85 -14.02 -5.86
CA GLU A 210 -10.07 -13.92 -4.42
C GLU A 210 -8.91 -13.18 -3.74
N ASP A 211 -7.67 -13.47 -4.14
CA ASP A 211 -6.48 -12.76 -3.66
C ASP A 211 -6.51 -11.28 -4.04
N ALA A 212 -6.96 -10.97 -5.25
CA ALA A 212 -7.13 -9.60 -5.71
C ALA A 212 -8.21 -8.86 -4.91
N LEU A 213 -9.31 -9.53 -4.52
CA LEU A 213 -10.44 -8.92 -3.81
C LEU A 213 -10.06 -8.41 -2.41
N ARG A 214 -9.17 -9.13 -1.72
CA ARG A 214 -8.75 -8.78 -0.35
C ARG A 214 -7.77 -7.61 -0.30
N ARG A 215 -7.23 -7.14 -1.44
CA ARG A 215 -6.25 -6.04 -1.46
C ARG A 215 -6.89 -4.69 -1.19
N ASP A 216 -6.07 -3.69 -0.85
CA ASP A 216 -6.60 -2.40 -0.37
C ASP A 216 -7.28 -1.59 -1.46
N LEU A 217 -6.70 -1.61 -2.67
CA LEU A 217 -7.05 -0.73 -3.78
C LEU A 217 -6.98 -1.50 -5.10
N THR A 218 -7.89 -1.19 -6.03
CA THR A 218 -7.98 -1.79 -7.37
C THR A 218 -6.65 -1.70 -8.12
N ILE A 219 -6.00 -0.53 -8.07
CA ILE A 219 -4.68 -0.31 -8.68
C ILE A 219 -3.56 -1.18 -8.07
N GLY A 220 -3.77 -1.71 -6.87
CA GLY A 220 -2.85 -2.65 -6.21
C GLY A 220 -3.30 -4.10 -6.31
N ALA A 221 -4.44 -4.37 -6.94
CA ALA A 221 -5.06 -5.68 -7.12
C ALA A 221 -4.85 -6.27 -8.52
N LEU A 222 -4.06 -5.59 -9.35
CA LEU A 222 -3.63 -6.08 -10.66
C LEU A 222 -2.63 -7.23 -10.50
N LEU A 223 -2.72 -8.24 -11.36
CA LEU A 223 -1.78 -9.36 -11.40
C LEU A 223 -1.25 -9.55 -12.82
N LEU A 224 0.02 -9.96 -12.97
CA LEU A 224 0.53 -10.46 -14.24
C LEU A 224 0.79 -11.96 -14.10
N ARG A 225 0.02 -12.78 -14.83
CA ARG A 225 0.32 -14.21 -14.95
C ARG A 225 1.54 -14.39 -15.84
N VAL A 226 2.51 -15.16 -15.35
CA VAL A 226 3.78 -15.43 -16.04
C VAL A 226 3.76 -16.84 -16.60
N GLN A 227 4.11 -17.00 -17.87
CA GLN A 227 4.17 -18.28 -18.57
C GLN A 227 5.32 -18.30 -19.57
N HIS A 228 5.79 -19.49 -19.94
CA HIS A 228 6.63 -19.64 -21.13
C HIS A 228 5.80 -19.41 -22.40
N ALA A 229 6.39 -18.76 -23.40
CA ALA A 229 5.78 -18.57 -24.69
C ALA A 229 5.64 -19.91 -25.44
N LYS A 230 4.59 -20.03 -26.26
CA LYS A 230 4.40 -21.23 -27.10
C LYS A 230 5.56 -21.35 -28.10
N GLY A 231 6.45 -22.32 -27.90
CA GLY A 231 7.54 -22.64 -28.83
C GLY A 231 8.96 -22.54 -28.27
N GLY A 232 9.15 -22.19 -26.99
CA GLY A 232 10.47 -22.25 -26.35
C GLY A 232 10.43 -21.94 -24.85
N ASP A 233 11.30 -22.59 -24.09
CA ASP A 233 11.38 -22.47 -22.61
C ASP A 233 12.12 -21.20 -22.14
N SER A 234 12.56 -20.31 -23.03
CA SER A 234 13.32 -19.10 -22.66
C SER A 234 12.50 -17.82 -22.70
N ASP A 235 11.45 -17.77 -23.53
CA ASP A 235 10.71 -16.54 -23.77
C ASP A 235 9.53 -16.46 -22.81
N LEU A 236 9.43 -15.38 -22.04
CA LEU A 236 8.32 -15.17 -21.12
C LEU A 236 7.17 -14.43 -21.80
N GLN A 237 5.96 -14.88 -21.51
CA GLN A 237 4.72 -14.19 -21.83
C GLN A 237 4.03 -13.77 -20.54
N PHE A 238 3.53 -12.53 -20.55
CA PHE A 238 2.79 -11.94 -19.44
C PHE A 238 1.34 -11.70 -19.86
N GLU A 239 0.40 -12.14 -19.05
CA GLU A 239 -1.04 -11.91 -19.23
C GLU A 239 -1.55 -11.05 -18.07
N LEU A 240 -2.21 -9.93 -18.38
CA LEU A 240 -2.74 -9.04 -17.34
C LEU A 240 -4.09 -9.55 -16.82
N LEU A 241 -4.19 -9.73 -15.51
CA LEU A 241 -5.43 -10.01 -14.82
C LEU A 241 -5.86 -8.80 -14.00
N ASP A 242 -6.92 -8.13 -14.46
CA ASP A 242 -7.59 -7.03 -13.77
C ASP A 242 -9.05 -7.40 -13.49
N PHE A 243 -9.32 -7.99 -12.33
CA PHE A 243 -10.68 -8.44 -11.97
C PHE A 243 -11.62 -7.30 -11.54
N TYR A 244 -11.07 -6.15 -11.15
CA TYR A 244 -11.80 -5.09 -10.42
C TYR A 244 -11.63 -3.68 -11.01
N GLY A 245 -11.11 -3.55 -12.22
CA GLY A 245 -11.01 -2.28 -12.95
C GLY A 245 -9.85 -1.38 -12.50
N GLY A 246 -8.76 -1.97 -12.01
CA GLY A 246 -7.56 -1.24 -11.62
C GLY A 246 -6.90 -0.47 -12.77
N VAL A 247 -6.96 -0.97 -14.01
CA VAL A 247 -6.42 -0.25 -15.19
C VAL A 247 -7.21 1.03 -15.44
N ASP A 248 -8.54 0.96 -15.40
CA ASP A 248 -9.40 2.13 -15.60
C ASP A 248 -9.24 3.13 -14.46
N ASP A 249 -9.09 2.68 -13.23
CA ASP A 249 -8.80 3.53 -12.09
C ASP A 249 -7.43 4.22 -12.19
N ILE A 250 -6.41 3.56 -12.77
CA ILE A 250 -5.14 4.21 -13.12
C ILE A 250 -5.36 5.29 -14.19
N ARG A 251 -6.09 4.99 -15.27
CA ARG A 251 -6.39 5.95 -16.35
C ARG A 251 -7.16 7.18 -15.83
N LEU A 252 -8.07 6.98 -14.89
CA LEU A 252 -8.92 8.02 -14.31
C LEU A 252 -8.24 8.76 -13.14
N GLY A 253 -7.14 8.22 -12.60
CA GLY A 253 -6.48 8.76 -11.41
C GLY A 253 -7.36 8.62 -10.16
N VAL A 254 -8.03 7.48 -10.00
CA VAL A 254 -8.97 7.19 -8.92
C VAL A 254 -8.44 6.06 -8.04
N LEU A 255 -8.64 6.18 -6.73
CA LEU A 255 -8.37 5.12 -5.76
C LEU A 255 -9.70 4.54 -5.27
N ARG A 256 -9.99 3.31 -5.68
CA ARG A 256 -11.17 2.54 -5.30
C ARG A 256 -10.72 1.22 -4.65
N SER A 257 -11.54 0.67 -3.76
CA SER A 257 -11.34 -0.68 -3.20
C SER A 257 -11.94 -1.70 -4.16
N PRO A 258 -11.27 -2.85 -4.40
CA PRO A 258 -11.87 -3.98 -5.10
C PRO A 258 -13.25 -4.31 -4.52
N CYS A 259 -14.22 -4.60 -5.37
CA CYS A 259 -15.61 -4.80 -4.96
C CYS A 259 -16.20 -6.02 -5.66
N PRO A 260 -16.93 -6.90 -4.96
CA PRO A 260 -17.50 -8.09 -5.57
C PRO A 260 -18.62 -7.74 -6.55
N LEU A 261 -18.56 -8.28 -7.76
CA LEU A 261 -19.50 -7.97 -8.85
C LEU A 261 -20.91 -8.57 -8.68
N LYS A 262 -21.08 -9.56 -7.79
CA LYS A 262 -22.30 -10.38 -7.69
C LYS A 262 -23.00 -10.35 -6.33
N LYS A 263 -22.53 -9.54 -5.37
CA LYS A 263 -23.15 -9.47 -4.04
C LYS A 263 -24.26 -8.43 -4.02
N SER A 264 -25.35 -8.75 -3.35
CA SER A 264 -26.41 -7.81 -3.03
C SER A 264 -26.02 -6.90 -1.84
N PRO A 265 -26.61 -5.69 -1.72
CA PRO A 265 -26.37 -4.83 -0.57
C PRO A 265 -26.65 -5.53 0.77
N SER A 266 -27.71 -6.34 0.85
CA SER A 266 -28.10 -7.07 2.06
C SER A 266 -27.03 -8.06 2.53
N GLU A 267 -26.33 -8.73 1.62
CA GLU A 267 -25.28 -9.70 1.97
C GLU A 267 -24.04 -9.06 2.60
N VAL A 268 -23.80 -7.79 2.31
CA VAL A 268 -22.65 -7.04 2.85
C VAL A 268 -23.06 -6.18 4.05
N ALA A 269 -24.31 -5.72 4.07
CA ALA A 269 -24.85 -4.84 5.10
C ALA A 269 -24.69 -5.42 6.51
N ASP A 270 -24.96 -6.71 6.71
CA ASP A 270 -24.90 -7.33 8.05
C ASP A 270 -23.50 -7.29 8.68
N VAL A 271 -22.44 -7.25 7.85
CA VAL A 271 -21.06 -7.17 8.34
C VAL A 271 -20.71 -5.74 8.80
N VAL A 272 -21.33 -4.73 8.19
CA VAL A 272 -21.00 -3.31 8.41
C VAL A 272 -21.98 -2.65 9.38
N LEU A 273 -23.27 -2.89 9.19
CA LEU A 273 -24.38 -2.26 9.90
C LEU A 273 -24.82 -3.09 11.11
N ARG A 274 -23.87 -3.33 12.03
CA ARG A 274 -24.03 -4.26 13.15
C ARG A 274 -24.82 -3.66 14.31
N THR A 275 -24.71 -2.35 14.52
CA THR A 275 -25.32 -1.64 15.65
C THR A 275 -26.47 -0.72 15.22
N ALA A 276 -27.25 -0.22 16.18
CA ALA A 276 -28.28 0.77 15.89
C ALA A 276 -27.65 2.08 15.38
N GLU A 277 -26.50 2.44 15.93
CA GLU A 277 -25.70 3.60 15.55
C GLU A 277 -25.20 3.50 14.11
N ASP A 278 -24.74 2.33 13.67
CA ASP A 278 -24.31 2.11 12.28
C ASP A 278 -25.47 2.29 11.30
N LYS A 279 -26.66 1.79 11.64
CA LYS A 279 -27.87 1.93 10.81
C LYS A 279 -28.32 3.38 10.72
N GLU A 280 -28.30 4.10 11.84
CA GLU A 280 -28.62 5.53 11.88
C GLU A 280 -27.63 6.35 11.05
N LEU A 281 -26.34 6.00 11.11
CA LEU A 281 -25.27 6.60 10.31
C LEU A 281 -25.46 6.31 8.81
N ALA A 282 -25.79 5.08 8.43
CA ALA A 282 -26.07 4.71 7.04
C ALA A 282 -27.24 5.49 6.45
N LYS A 283 -28.31 5.67 7.24
CA LYS A 283 -29.46 6.51 6.88
C LYS A 283 -29.06 7.97 6.74
N HIS A 284 -28.26 8.51 7.65
CA HIS A 284 -27.77 9.90 7.57
C HIS A 284 -26.88 10.14 6.34
N LEU A 285 -26.13 9.12 5.93
CA LEU A 285 -25.31 9.15 4.72
C LEU A 285 -26.11 8.92 3.43
N GLY A 286 -27.41 8.61 3.52
CA GLY A 286 -28.27 8.36 2.37
C GLY A 286 -27.94 7.07 1.60
N ILE A 287 -27.31 6.08 2.25
CA ILE A 287 -26.89 4.83 1.58
C ILE A 287 -28.09 4.05 1.07
N GLU A 288 -29.22 4.12 1.79
CA GLU A 288 -30.48 3.42 1.44
C GLU A 288 -31.15 3.96 0.18
N GLU A 289 -30.81 5.18 -0.25
CA GLU A 289 -31.40 5.86 -1.42
C GLU A 289 -30.59 5.63 -2.70
N LEU A 290 -29.41 4.99 -2.60
CA LEU A 290 -28.50 4.76 -3.71
C LEU A 290 -28.88 3.54 -4.56
N SER A 291 -28.29 3.45 -5.75
CA SER A 291 -28.36 2.23 -6.54
C SER A 291 -27.74 1.04 -5.78
N PRO A 292 -28.19 -0.20 -6.02
CA PRO A 292 -27.61 -1.39 -5.39
C PRO A 292 -26.09 -1.48 -5.58
N GLU A 293 -25.57 -1.12 -6.74
CA GLU A 293 -24.15 -1.16 -7.06
C GLU A 293 -23.35 -0.15 -6.24
N GLU A 294 -23.84 1.08 -6.10
CA GLU A 294 -23.21 2.11 -5.27
C GLU A 294 -23.26 1.75 -3.79
N ALA A 295 -24.39 1.23 -3.31
CA ALA A 295 -24.55 0.77 -1.95
C ALA A 295 -23.57 -0.37 -1.62
N VAL A 296 -23.44 -1.37 -2.49
CA VAL A 296 -22.47 -2.46 -2.34
C VAL A 296 -21.05 -1.92 -2.33
N GLN A 297 -20.70 -0.98 -3.21
CA GLN A 297 -19.36 -0.38 -3.22
C GLN A 297 -19.02 0.34 -1.91
N ILE A 298 -19.98 1.05 -1.30
CA ILE A 298 -19.81 1.74 -0.01
C ILE A 298 -19.72 0.74 1.13
N LEU A 299 -20.66 -0.19 1.23
CA LEU A 299 -20.69 -1.20 2.28
C LEU A 299 -19.44 -2.08 2.21
N TRP A 300 -19.01 -2.48 1.02
CA TRP A 300 -17.80 -3.27 0.86
C TRP A 300 -16.54 -2.51 1.28
N TRP A 301 -16.44 -1.22 0.93
CA TRP A 301 -15.41 -0.35 1.50
C TRP A 301 -15.47 -0.35 3.03
N GLY A 302 -16.67 -0.20 3.61
CA GLY A 302 -16.87 -0.21 5.06
C GLY A 302 -16.34 -1.49 5.70
N LYS A 303 -16.73 -2.65 5.16
CA LYS A 303 -16.25 -3.97 5.57
C LYS A 303 -14.72 -4.05 5.54
N VAL A 304 -14.12 -3.70 4.41
CA VAL A 304 -12.67 -3.76 4.20
C VAL A 304 -11.91 -2.84 5.16
N LEU A 305 -12.44 -1.65 5.43
CA LEU A 305 -11.83 -0.71 6.39
C LEU A 305 -12.04 -1.16 7.84
N ILE A 306 -13.13 -1.82 8.18
CA ILE A 306 -13.36 -2.38 9.52
C ILE A 306 -12.38 -3.53 9.81
N ASP A 307 -12.13 -4.38 8.81
CA ASP A 307 -11.24 -5.54 8.91
C ASP A 307 -9.76 -5.13 9.07
N ASP A 308 -9.27 -4.21 8.24
CA ASP A 308 -7.96 -3.58 8.41
C ASP A 308 -8.04 -2.05 8.31
N PRO A 309 -8.24 -1.36 9.45
CA PRO A 309 -8.40 0.08 9.44
C PRO A 309 -7.16 0.85 9.02
N LEU A 310 -5.97 0.22 9.03
CA LEU A 310 -4.75 0.84 8.52
C LEU A 310 -4.86 1.17 7.02
N ARG A 311 -5.81 0.55 6.29
CA ARG A 311 -6.15 0.87 4.91
C ARG A 311 -6.54 2.33 4.71
N ILE A 312 -7.10 3.00 5.72
CA ILE A 312 -7.37 4.46 5.66
C ILE A 312 -6.05 5.24 5.49
N CYS A 313 -5.05 4.94 6.33
CA CYS A 313 -3.72 5.57 6.23
C CYS A 313 -3.06 5.25 4.87
N ARG A 314 -3.16 3.99 4.42
CA ARG A 314 -2.57 3.55 3.13
C ARG A 314 -3.25 4.25 1.96
N ALA A 315 -4.57 4.36 1.95
CA ALA A 315 -5.33 5.06 0.92
C ALA A 315 -4.93 6.54 0.84
N PHE A 316 -4.77 7.21 1.98
CA PHE A 316 -4.29 8.61 2.02
C PHE A 316 -2.84 8.74 1.52
N ARG A 317 -1.98 7.81 1.94
CA ARG A 317 -0.59 7.77 1.47
C ARG A 317 -0.52 7.60 -0.05
N PHE A 318 -1.31 6.70 -0.61
CA PHE A 318 -1.34 6.48 -2.07
C PHE A 318 -1.98 7.65 -2.82
N ALA A 319 -3.02 8.28 -2.27
CA ALA A 319 -3.62 9.49 -2.84
C ALA A 319 -2.56 10.60 -2.96
N ALA A 320 -1.80 10.85 -1.89
CA ALA A 320 -0.74 11.85 -1.87
C ALA A 320 0.49 11.47 -2.72
N LYS A 321 0.86 10.18 -2.77
CA LYS A 321 1.98 9.66 -3.60
C LYS A 321 1.70 9.85 -5.08
N PHE A 322 0.52 9.43 -5.53
CA PHE A 322 0.17 9.37 -6.95
C PHE A 322 -0.62 10.57 -7.45
N LYS A 323 -1.06 11.47 -6.56
CA LYS A 323 -1.97 12.58 -6.86
C LYS A 323 -3.32 12.10 -7.39
N PHE A 324 -3.73 10.91 -6.96
CA PHE A 324 -5.02 10.32 -7.32
C PHE A 324 -6.09 10.74 -6.32
N LYS A 325 -7.35 10.76 -6.78
CA LYS A 325 -8.50 11.08 -5.94
C LYS A 325 -9.09 9.81 -5.33
N LEU A 326 -9.49 9.87 -4.07
CA LEU A 326 -10.26 8.80 -3.46
C LEU A 326 -11.65 8.75 -4.08
N HIS A 327 -12.12 7.55 -4.41
CA HIS A 327 -13.47 7.31 -4.89
C HIS A 327 -14.51 7.85 -3.87
N PRO A 328 -15.62 8.48 -4.29
CA PRO A 328 -16.62 9.05 -3.36
C PRO A 328 -17.11 8.07 -2.30
N ALA A 329 -17.30 6.80 -2.67
CA ALA A 329 -17.71 5.73 -1.75
C ALA A 329 -16.79 5.58 -0.52
N PHE A 330 -15.48 5.86 -0.66
CA PHE A 330 -14.56 5.84 0.47
C PHE A 330 -15.00 6.78 1.59
N TRP A 331 -15.43 8.00 1.24
CA TRP A 331 -15.81 9.02 2.21
C TRP A 331 -17.11 8.67 2.94
N MET A 332 -18.00 7.92 2.30
CA MET A 332 -19.22 7.40 2.92
C MET A 332 -18.92 6.18 3.81
N ALA A 333 -17.91 5.40 3.46
CA ALA A 333 -17.53 4.19 4.18
C ALA A 333 -16.60 4.42 5.39
N ALA A 334 -15.67 5.38 5.28
CA ALA A 334 -14.65 5.64 6.30
C ALA A 334 -15.20 5.90 7.72
N PRO A 335 -16.37 6.54 7.91
CA PRO A 335 -16.98 6.72 9.24
C PRO A 335 -17.19 5.42 10.01
N PHE A 336 -17.58 4.32 9.35
CA PHE A 336 -17.83 3.02 10.00
C PHE A 336 -16.55 2.40 10.58
N ALA A 337 -15.37 2.80 10.09
CA ALA A 337 -14.08 2.26 10.53
C ALA A 337 -13.33 3.16 11.53
N LEU A 338 -13.95 4.25 12.01
CA LEU A 338 -13.31 5.19 12.94
C LEU A 338 -12.94 4.55 14.28
N GLU A 339 -13.88 3.81 14.88
CA GLU A 339 -13.63 3.13 16.15
C GLU A 339 -12.62 1.98 15.98
N PRO A 340 -12.77 1.08 14.98
CA PRO A 340 -11.73 0.10 14.65
C PRO A 340 -10.34 0.72 14.44
N LEU A 341 -10.23 1.85 13.73
CA LEU A 341 -8.96 2.54 13.51
C LEU A 341 -8.32 3.03 14.81
N ARG A 342 -9.13 3.36 15.82
CA ARG A 342 -8.65 3.76 17.14
C ARG A 342 -8.17 2.57 17.95
N THR A 343 -8.92 1.47 17.94
CA THR A 343 -8.76 0.36 18.89
C THR A 343 -7.95 -0.81 18.34
N LYS A 344 -8.03 -1.12 17.04
CA LYS A 344 -7.37 -2.28 16.42
C LYS A 344 -5.96 -1.99 15.87
N VAL A 345 -5.61 -0.71 15.66
CA VAL A 345 -4.35 -0.33 15.00
C VAL A 345 -3.35 0.27 16.00
N ALA A 346 -2.27 -0.47 16.22
CA ALA A 346 -1.11 -0.02 17.00
C ALA A 346 -0.49 1.26 16.41
N GLY A 347 -0.07 2.19 17.27
CA GLY A 347 0.55 3.45 16.86
C GLY A 347 1.81 3.26 16.00
N SER A 348 2.60 2.22 16.26
CA SER A 348 3.81 1.88 15.48
C SER A 348 3.50 1.60 14.01
N ARG A 349 2.41 0.88 13.70
CA ARG A 349 1.98 0.60 12.32
C ARG A 349 1.58 1.88 11.57
N LYS A 350 0.92 2.81 12.26
CA LYS A 350 0.58 4.13 11.68
C LYS A 350 1.85 4.93 11.42
N PHE A 351 2.81 4.89 12.35
CA PHE A 351 4.10 5.56 12.20
C PHE A 351 4.90 5.06 11.00
N THR A 352 4.87 3.75 10.69
CA THR A 352 5.48 3.21 9.46
C THR A 352 4.89 3.86 8.21
N GLU A 353 3.58 4.04 8.15
CA GLU A 353 2.92 4.71 7.02
C GLU A 353 3.27 6.22 6.97
N TYR A 354 3.40 6.88 8.13
CA TYR A 354 3.84 8.27 8.25
C TYR A 354 5.29 8.48 7.81
N HIS A 355 6.16 7.52 8.10
CA HIS A 355 7.54 7.55 7.63
C HIS A 355 7.61 7.40 6.10
N LYS A 356 6.81 6.49 5.53
CA LYS A 356 6.74 6.29 4.07
C LYS A 356 6.27 7.56 3.34
N ILE A 357 5.24 8.24 3.85
CA ILE A 357 4.78 9.51 3.24
C ILE A 357 5.83 10.62 3.39
N GLY A 358 6.55 10.66 4.52
CA GLY A 358 7.72 11.52 4.72
C GLY A 358 8.78 11.33 3.63
N GLY A 359 9.02 10.08 3.23
CA GLY A 359 9.93 9.71 2.15
C GLY A 359 9.52 10.22 0.77
N TYR A 360 8.23 10.49 0.52
CA TYR A 360 7.76 11.08 -0.74
C TYR A 360 7.91 12.60 -0.78
N GLY A 361 8.39 13.20 0.30
CA GLY A 361 8.74 14.61 0.38
C GLY A 361 7.60 15.52 0.82
N PHE A 362 7.95 16.80 0.92
CA PHE A 362 7.17 17.83 1.58
C PHE A 362 5.71 17.93 1.08
N THR A 363 5.51 18.00 -0.24
CA THR A 363 4.17 18.16 -0.82
C THR A 363 3.26 16.98 -0.52
N ALA A 364 3.78 15.75 -0.55
CA ALA A 364 2.99 14.57 -0.27
C ALA A 364 2.55 14.53 1.21
N CYS A 365 3.42 14.97 2.14
CA CYS A 365 3.03 15.13 3.55
C CYS A 365 1.88 16.11 3.72
N VAL A 366 1.94 17.28 3.06
CA VAL A 366 0.89 18.29 3.15
C VAL A 366 -0.45 17.74 2.66
N GLU A 367 -0.46 17.11 1.48
CA GLU A 367 -1.69 16.51 0.92
C GLU A 367 -2.27 15.40 1.80
N PHE A 368 -1.40 14.58 2.40
CA PHE A 368 -1.84 13.57 3.37
C PHE A 368 -2.58 14.22 4.55
N PHE A 369 -2.03 15.28 5.13
CA PHE A 369 -2.68 15.99 6.23
C PHE A 369 -3.96 16.69 5.77
N GLU A 370 -3.98 17.31 4.58
CA GLU A 370 -5.19 17.89 4.02
C GLU A 370 -6.32 16.86 3.91
N LEU A 371 -6.05 15.67 3.37
CA LEU A 371 -7.02 14.57 3.32
C LEU A 371 -7.51 14.19 4.74
N ALA A 372 -6.60 14.15 5.71
CA ALA A 372 -6.92 13.76 7.08
C ALA A 372 -7.75 14.79 7.86
N PHE A 373 -7.65 16.08 7.52
CA PHE A 373 -8.37 17.17 8.20
C PHE A 373 -9.56 17.74 7.41
N SER A 374 -9.67 17.45 6.10
CA SER A 374 -10.63 18.11 5.20
C SER A 374 -12.10 17.71 5.37
N LYS A 375 -12.39 16.58 6.03
CA LYS A 375 -13.75 16.02 6.10
C LYS A 375 -14.22 15.77 7.53
N THR A 376 -15.48 16.13 7.75
CA THR A 376 -16.29 15.80 8.93
C THR A 376 -17.44 14.90 8.51
N PHE A 377 -17.92 14.09 9.45
CA PHE A 377 -18.96 13.09 9.20
C PHE A 377 -19.96 13.04 10.37
N GLY A 378 -21.07 12.35 10.14
CA GLY A 378 -22.10 12.10 11.15
C GLY A 378 -22.89 13.35 11.55
N PRO A 379 -23.85 13.20 12.49
CA PRO A 379 -24.69 14.31 12.92
C PRO A 379 -23.86 15.48 13.46
N GLN A 380 -24.18 16.70 12.99
CA GLN A 380 -23.53 17.94 13.43
C GLN A 380 -21.99 17.97 13.25
N ASP A 381 -21.44 17.27 12.25
CA ASP A 381 -20.00 17.22 11.97
C ASP A 381 -19.16 16.69 13.15
N SER A 382 -19.75 15.80 13.94
CA SER A 382 -19.19 15.28 15.19
C SER A 382 -18.05 14.27 14.99
N LEU A 383 -17.99 13.61 13.83
CA LEU A 383 -16.99 12.58 13.53
C LEU A 383 -15.87 13.13 12.64
N ARG A 384 -14.63 12.78 12.97
CA ARG A 384 -13.42 13.19 12.22
C ARG A 384 -12.46 12.02 12.09
N LEU A 385 -11.88 11.84 10.90
CA LEU A 385 -10.86 10.81 10.67
C LEU A 385 -9.57 11.10 11.45
N THR A 386 -9.24 12.38 11.62
CA THR A 386 -7.96 12.81 12.20
C THR A 386 -7.78 12.39 13.65
N SER A 387 -8.84 12.38 14.46
CA SER A 387 -8.77 11.89 15.85
C SER A 387 -8.41 10.40 15.91
N ALA A 388 -8.88 9.59 14.96
CA ALA A 388 -8.57 8.18 14.88
C ALA A 388 -7.21 7.91 14.21
N LEU A 389 -6.83 8.69 13.21
CA LEU A 389 -5.55 8.58 12.50
C LEU A 389 -4.37 8.94 13.42
N LEU A 390 -4.45 10.08 14.10
CA LEU A 390 -3.34 10.57 14.91
C LEU A 390 -3.34 10.02 16.35
N GLY A 391 -4.42 9.35 16.77
CA GLY A 391 -4.44 8.47 17.94
C GLY A 391 -4.01 7.03 17.60
N GLY A 392 -4.11 6.11 18.56
CA GLY A 392 -3.87 4.68 18.33
C GLY A 392 -3.64 3.89 19.61
N GLN A 393 -3.57 2.58 19.47
CA GLN A 393 -3.33 1.68 20.59
C GLN A 393 -1.87 1.77 21.06
N ASP A 394 -1.65 1.96 22.37
CA ASP A 394 -0.31 1.92 22.98
C ASP A 394 0.18 0.47 23.17
N GLY A 395 1.44 0.30 23.61
CA GLY A 395 2.06 -1.02 23.80
C GLY A 395 1.38 -1.92 24.85
N LYS A 396 0.42 -1.40 25.62
CA LYS A 396 -0.39 -2.15 26.59
C LYS A 396 -1.80 -2.44 26.08
N GLY A 397 -2.13 -2.00 24.86
CA GLY A 397 -3.44 -2.22 24.29
C GLY A 397 -4.44 -1.09 24.53
N HIS A 398 -4.05 0.03 25.16
CA HIS A 398 -4.98 1.13 25.42
C HIS A 398 -5.04 2.12 24.26
N ALA A 399 -6.25 2.53 23.88
CA ALA A 399 -6.45 3.57 22.89
C ALA A 399 -5.99 4.95 23.42
N GLN A 400 -4.97 5.52 22.80
CA GLN A 400 -4.50 6.88 23.02
C GLN A 400 -5.10 7.81 21.96
N MET A 401 -5.50 9.01 22.38
CA MET A 401 -5.92 10.07 21.46
C MET A 401 -4.92 11.21 21.52
N ILE A 402 -4.59 11.81 20.37
CA ILE A 402 -4.24 13.23 20.40
C ILE A 402 -5.55 13.94 20.79
N SER A 403 -5.50 14.79 21.82
CA SER A 403 -6.64 15.56 22.28
C SER A 403 -7.40 16.15 21.09
N GLN A 404 -8.74 16.12 21.16
CA GLN A 404 -9.61 16.59 20.07
C GLN A 404 -9.10 17.92 19.52
N VAL A 405 -8.48 17.90 18.34
CA VAL A 405 -8.02 19.12 17.66
C VAL A 405 -9.29 19.83 17.17
N LYS A 406 -9.85 20.70 18.01
CA LYS A 406 -11.11 21.39 17.73
C LYS A 406 -11.00 22.36 16.54
N HIS A 407 -9.79 22.86 16.29
CA HIS A 407 -9.51 23.87 15.26
C HIS A 407 -8.21 23.56 14.51
N PHE A 408 -8.24 22.63 13.55
CA PHE A 408 -7.15 22.54 12.58
C PHE A 408 -7.26 23.72 11.62
N ASN A 409 -6.36 24.68 11.74
CA ASN A 409 -6.30 25.83 10.84
C ASN A 409 -5.47 25.44 9.60
N ALA A 410 -6.17 24.99 8.55
CA ALA A 410 -5.56 24.59 7.29
C ALA A 410 -4.74 25.72 6.66
N GLU A 411 -5.18 26.98 6.76
CA GLU A 411 -4.47 28.14 6.23
C GLU A 411 -3.14 28.38 6.95
N VAL A 412 -3.11 28.26 8.27
CA VAL A 412 -1.87 28.36 9.07
C VAL A 412 -0.94 27.19 8.76
N PHE A 413 -1.47 25.97 8.64
CA PHE A 413 -0.67 24.82 8.26
C PHE A 413 -0.07 25.00 6.87
N GLN A 414 -0.86 25.41 5.87
CA GLN A 414 -0.42 25.73 4.52
C GLN A 414 0.61 26.88 4.50
N ALA A 415 0.40 27.93 5.28
CA ALA A 415 1.33 29.06 5.37
C ALA A 415 2.67 28.67 6.06
N LEU A 416 2.63 27.81 7.09
CA LEU A 416 3.84 27.23 7.68
C LEU A 416 4.55 26.30 6.70
N ALA A 417 3.75 25.50 5.99
CA ALA A 417 4.19 24.61 4.96
C ALA A 417 4.95 25.36 3.83
N GLU A 418 4.39 26.47 3.36
CA GLU A 418 5.02 27.32 2.34
C GLU A 418 6.35 27.93 2.79
N LYS A 419 6.52 28.22 4.08
CA LYS A 419 7.77 28.75 4.65
C LYS A 419 8.90 27.72 4.70
N VAL A 420 8.56 26.42 4.71
CA VAL A 420 9.52 25.31 4.81
C VAL A 420 9.82 24.69 3.44
N LYS A 421 9.14 25.11 2.36
CA LYS A 421 9.49 24.70 1.00
C LYS A 421 10.99 24.97 0.75
N PRO A 422 11.76 23.99 0.26
CA PRO A 422 13.14 24.22 -0.13
C PRO A 422 13.17 25.39 -1.11
N LYS A 423 14.03 26.38 -0.86
CA LYS A 423 14.33 27.37 -1.89
C LYS A 423 15.03 26.62 -3.01
N GLU A 424 14.34 26.52 -4.16
CA GLU A 424 14.84 25.90 -5.40
C GLU A 424 16.25 26.35 -5.78
#